data_AF-A0AA88Y4Y5-F1
#
_entry.id   AF-A0AA88Y4Y5-F1
#
_cell.length_a   1.000
_cell.length_b   1.000
_cell.length_c   1.000
_cell.angle_alpha   90.00
_cell.angle_beta   90.00
_cell.angle_gamma   90.00
#
_symmetry.space_group_name_H-M   'P 1'
#
loop_
_entity.id
_entity.type
_entity.pdbx_description
1 polymer ?
#
loop_
_entity_poly.entity_id
_entity_poly.type
_entity_poly.pdbx_seq_one_letter_code
_entity_poly.pdbx_strand_id
1 'polypeptide(L)'
;INVPPEQEGSVDAYESDIILSPEDFSDIKNIGRVRRKAVHKASKLWPGGIIHYDLSRIKDPEMQSQVMAAIRHWEEHTCLRFKPATGTEDRVVFVLTASCKSFIGRHGGMQEIEVNTKCLKELGSIAHEIGHAAGFYHEHSRPDRDNHIDVRMTNVQQGREIDFDKYGDKVVNDIEPYDVSSVMHYGLTFFSKDKVSHTLDPKDEKLQMWLGQRKALSFLDVKTANELYNCAKKCSGSTICKNKGYIGPNCACVCPDGLTGRDCSEVEKGTTGINISVRH
;
A
#
# COMPACT_ATOMS: atom_id res chain seq x y z
N ILE A 1 14.45 -4.40 18.34
CA ILE A 1 13.43 -3.78 17.45
C ILE A 1 13.30 -4.75 16.29
N ASN A 2 12.11 -5.34 16.08
CA ASN A 2 11.88 -6.17 14.91
C ASN A 2 11.89 -5.25 13.69
N VAL A 3 12.87 -5.47 12.82
CA VAL A 3 13.05 -4.80 11.53
C VAL A 3 12.09 -5.49 10.56
N PRO A 4 11.14 -4.77 9.93
CA PRO A 4 10.29 -5.37 8.89
C PRO A 4 11.16 -6.01 7.80
N PRO A 5 10.80 -7.17 7.26
CA PRO A 5 11.65 -7.88 6.29
C PRO A 5 11.93 -7.07 5.00
N GLU A 6 11.04 -6.17 4.62
CA GLU A 6 11.19 -5.23 3.50
C GLU A 6 12.40 -4.29 3.71
N GLN A 7 12.76 -4.02 4.97
CA GLN A 7 13.93 -3.21 5.35
C GLN A 7 15.28 -3.96 5.18
N GLU A 8 15.28 -5.29 5.08
CA GLU A 8 16.47 -6.05 4.66
C GLU A 8 16.64 -5.93 3.13
N GLY A 9 15.51 -6.01 2.42
CA GLY A 9 15.33 -5.70 1.01
C GLY A 9 16.09 -6.59 0.03
N SER A 10 15.61 -6.64 -1.21
CA SER A 10 16.17 -7.48 -2.27
C SER A 10 17.02 -6.63 -3.22
N VAL A 11 18.29 -7.00 -3.42
CA VAL A 11 19.22 -6.26 -4.31
C VAL A 11 18.82 -6.29 -5.80
N ASP A 12 17.89 -7.17 -6.16
CA ASP A 12 17.34 -7.38 -7.49
C ASP A 12 15.92 -6.81 -7.66
N ALA A 13 15.38 -6.13 -6.64
CA ALA A 13 14.07 -5.47 -6.69
C ALA A 13 14.23 -3.94 -6.70
N TYR A 14 13.34 -3.26 -7.41
CA TYR A 14 13.25 -1.81 -7.38
C TYR A 14 12.58 -1.38 -6.09
N GLU A 15 13.09 -0.33 -5.42
CA GLU A 15 12.63 0.03 -4.08
C GLU A 15 12.52 -1.21 -3.18
N SER A 16 13.50 -2.11 -3.31
CA SER A 16 13.72 -3.27 -2.45
C SER A 16 12.69 -4.40 -2.42
N ASP A 17 11.44 -4.16 -2.82
CA ASP A 17 10.34 -5.14 -2.82
C ASP A 17 9.43 -5.06 -4.07
N ILE A 18 9.75 -4.19 -5.05
CA ILE A 18 9.01 -4.13 -6.30
C ILE A 18 9.71 -4.93 -7.39
N ILE A 19 9.06 -5.98 -7.88
CA ILE A 19 9.47 -6.70 -9.09
C ILE A 19 9.00 -5.92 -10.32
N LEU A 20 9.92 -5.48 -11.15
CA LEU A 20 9.60 -4.75 -12.38
C LEU A 20 9.31 -5.72 -13.52
N SER A 21 8.10 -5.64 -14.07
CA SER A 21 7.84 -6.23 -15.39
C SER A 21 8.64 -5.49 -16.47
N PRO A 22 8.87 -6.08 -17.66
CA PRO A 22 9.54 -5.38 -18.76
C PRO A 22 8.86 -4.04 -19.15
N GLU A 23 7.54 -3.96 -19.04
CA GLU A 23 6.80 -2.72 -19.24
C GLU A 23 7.13 -1.68 -18.16
N ASP A 24 7.13 -2.09 -16.88
CA ASP A 24 7.40 -1.18 -15.76
C ASP A 24 8.83 -0.65 -15.80
N PHE A 25 9.79 -1.50 -16.18
CA PHE A 25 11.18 -1.11 -16.36
C PHE A 25 11.35 -0.04 -17.45
N SER A 26 10.65 -0.20 -18.58
CA SER A 26 10.62 0.81 -19.65
C SER A 26 9.96 2.11 -19.17
N ASP A 27 8.89 2.00 -18.38
CA ASP A 27 8.21 3.17 -17.81
C ASP A 27 9.07 3.92 -16.77
N ILE A 28 9.94 3.23 -16.00
CA ILE A 28 10.89 3.87 -15.08
C ILE A 28 11.97 4.62 -15.86
N LYS A 29 12.58 3.97 -16.87
CA LYS A 29 13.70 4.56 -17.61
C LYS A 29 13.32 5.75 -18.47
N ASN A 30 12.05 5.88 -18.85
CA ASN A 30 11.55 7.06 -19.55
C ASN A 30 11.26 8.18 -18.55
N ILE A 31 12.35 8.81 -18.07
CA ILE A 31 12.37 9.97 -17.16
C ILE A 31 11.43 11.06 -17.71
N GLY A 32 10.23 11.14 -17.15
CA GLY A 32 9.17 12.03 -17.63
C GLY A 32 7.76 11.44 -17.54
N ARG A 33 7.60 10.15 -17.19
CA ARG A 33 6.28 9.54 -16.95
C ARG A 33 5.83 9.72 -15.49
N VAL A 34 4.60 10.20 -15.36
CA VAL A 34 3.83 10.39 -14.13
C VAL A 34 3.77 9.08 -13.34
N ARG A 35 4.20 9.06 -12.08
CA ARG A 35 3.71 8.03 -11.15
C ARG A 35 3.18 8.68 -9.88
N ARG A 36 2.08 8.11 -9.42
CA ARG A 36 1.29 8.50 -8.25
C ARG A 36 1.38 7.37 -7.24
N LYS A 37 0.71 7.51 -6.09
CA LYS A 37 0.51 6.42 -5.12
C LYS A 37 0.00 5.11 -5.76
N ALA A 38 -0.72 5.17 -6.88
CA ALA A 38 -1.24 3.99 -7.59
C ALA A 38 -1.12 4.09 -9.12
N VAL A 39 -1.20 2.94 -9.79
CA VAL A 39 -1.22 2.84 -11.26
C VAL A 39 -2.38 3.61 -11.87
N HIS A 40 -2.14 4.23 -13.03
CA HIS A 40 -3.18 4.94 -13.79
C HIS A 40 -3.68 4.15 -15.01
N LYS A 41 -2.87 3.22 -15.52
CA LYS A 41 -3.21 2.43 -16.70
C LYS A 41 -4.26 1.38 -16.33
N ALA A 42 -5.43 1.42 -16.96
CA ALA A 42 -6.48 0.42 -16.76
C ALA A 42 -6.02 -1.02 -17.04
N SER A 43 -5.02 -1.21 -17.94
CA SER A 43 -4.42 -2.52 -18.21
C SER A 43 -3.72 -3.14 -17.01
N LYS A 44 -3.23 -2.31 -16.07
CA LYS A 44 -2.57 -2.74 -14.82
C LYS A 44 -3.57 -3.05 -13.70
N LEU A 45 -4.85 -2.73 -13.89
CA LEU A 45 -5.88 -3.09 -12.92
C LEU A 45 -6.36 -4.52 -13.17
N TRP A 46 -6.75 -5.19 -12.09
CA TRP A 46 -7.40 -6.50 -12.16
C TRP A 46 -8.84 -6.34 -12.71
N PRO A 47 -9.22 -7.05 -13.79
CA PRO A 47 -10.53 -6.93 -14.38
C PRO A 47 -11.66 -7.17 -13.37
N GLY A 48 -12.56 -6.19 -13.24
CA GLY A 48 -13.66 -6.24 -12.27
C GLY A 48 -13.25 -6.22 -10.80
N GLY A 49 -11.98 -5.90 -10.49
CA GLY A 49 -11.43 -5.99 -9.14
C GLY A 49 -11.28 -7.42 -8.64
N ILE A 50 -11.26 -8.42 -9.53
CA ILE A 50 -11.11 -9.83 -9.16
C ILE A 50 -9.66 -10.25 -9.33
N ILE A 51 -9.02 -10.60 -8.22
CA ILE A 51 -7.65 -11.13 -8.17
C ILE A 51 -7.74 -12.64 -7.95
N HIS A 52 -7.37 -13.44 -8.95
CA HIS A 52 -7.28 -14.88 -8.72
C HIS A 52 -6.01 -15.19 -7.93
N TYR A 53 -6.07 -16.10 -6.98
CA TYR A 53 -4.94 -16.47 -6.14
C TYR A 53 -4.68 -17.98 -6.13
N ASP A 54 -3.42 -18.35 -5.89
CA ASP A 54 -2.98 -19.73 -5.68
C ASP A 54 -2.06 -19.79 -4.45
N LEU A 55 -2.40 -20.67 -3.50
CA LEU A 55 -1.61 -20.94 -2.28
C LEU A 55 -0.92 -22.30 -2.30
N SER A 56 -1.01 -23.06 -3.39
CA SER A 56 -0.47 -24.43 -3.50
C SER A 56 1.04 -24.51 -3.28
N ARG A 57 1.76 -23.38 -3.42
CA ARG A 57 3.19 -23.25 -3.20
C ARG A 57 3.57 -22.99 -1.73
N ILE A 58 2.61 -22.65 -0.87
CA ILE A 58 2.79 -22.58 0.58
C ILE A 58 2.21 -23.87 1.17
N LYS A 59 3.07 -24.75 1.72
CA LYS A 59 2.62 -26.06 2.25
C LYS A 59 2.11 -25.99 3.68
N ASP A 60 2.57 -25.01 4.44
CA ASP A 60 2.23 -24.85 5.85
C ASP A 60 0.81 -24.24 5.99
N PRO A 61 -0.15 -24.92 6.65
CA PRO A 61 -1.51 -24.41 6.78
C PRO A 61 -1.64 -23.11 7.58
N GLU A 62 -0.76 -22.89 8.56
CA GLU A 62 -0.76 -21.66 9.35
C GLU A 62 -0.30 -20.49 8.47
N MET A 63 0.73 -20.69 7.66
CA MET A 63 1.18 -19.68 6.69
C MET A 63 0.10 -19.37 5.65
N GLN A 64 -0.62 -20.39 5.16
CA GLN A 64 -1.78 -20.15 4.29
C GLN A 64 -2.87 -19.33 5.01
N SER A 65 -3.14 -19.62 6.28
CA SER A 65 -4.11 -18.87 7.10
C SER A 65 -3.72 -17.40 7.26
N GLN A 66 -2.42 -17.11 7.48
CA GLN A 66 -1.89 -15.75 7.55
C GLN A 66 -2.08 -14.97 6.24
N VAL A 67 -1.81 -15.60 5.09
CA VAL A 67 -2.10 -15.00 3.77
C VAL A 67 -3.59 -14.75 3.60
N MET A 68 -4.43 -15.73 3.96
CA MET A 68 -5.89 -15.58 3.87
C MET A 68 -6.42 -14.47 4.76
N ALA A 69 -5.81 -14.20 5.92
CA ALA A 69 -6.19 -13.07 6.77
C ALA A 69 -5.93 -11.73 6.08
N ALA A 70 -4.79 -11.57 5.40
CA ALA A 70 -4.49 -10.36 4.63
C ALA A 70 -5.40 -10.18 3.42
N ILE A 71 -5.72 -11.28 2.72
CA ILE A 71 -6.73 -11.28 1.66
C ILE A 71 -8.08 -10.78 2.18
N ARG A 72 -8.57 -11.35 3.29
CA ARG A 72 -9.84 -10.94 3.91
C ARG A 72 -9.81 -9.47 4.33
N HIS A 73 -8.68 -8.99 4.87
CA HIS A 73 -8.50 -7.59 5.23
C HIS A 73 -8.75 -6.66 4.02
N TRP A 74 -8.26 -7.01 2.84
CA TRP A 74 -8.56 -6.27 1.61
C TRP A 74 -10.04 -6.39 1.18
N GLU A 75 -10.63 -7.59 1.26
CA GLU A 75 -12.03 -7.83 0.84
C GLU A 75 -13.07 -7.13 1.74
N GLU A 76 -12.79 -7.03 3.03
CA GLU A 76 -13.64 -6.37 4.03
C GLU A 76 -13.73 -4.86 3.82
N HIS A 77 -12.62 -4.24 3.41
CA HIS A 77 -12.48 -2.79 3.32
C HIS A 77 -12.67 -2.25 1.89
N THR A 78 -12.59 -3.11 0.87
CA THR A 78 -12.66 -2.69 -0.55
C THR A 78 -13.64 -3.54 -1.36
N CYS A 79 -13.82 -3.21 -2.63
CA CYS A 79 -14.54 -4.07 -3.58
C CYS A 79 -13.64 -5.10 -4.28
N LEU A 80 -12.35 -5.16 -3.96
CA LEU A 80 -11.49 -6.23 -4.45
C LEU A 80 -11.99 -7.57 -3.95
N ARG A 81 -11.96 -8.59 -4.82
CA ARG A 81 -12.38 -9.94 -4.49
C ARG A 81 -11.32 -10.93 -4.91
N PHE A 82 -11.04 -11.86 -4.02
CA PHE A 82 -10.02 -12.88 -4.22
C PHE A 82 -10.69 -14.22 -4.46
N LYS A 83 -10.33 -14.87 -5.56
CA LYS A 83 -10.89 -16.18 -5.93
C LYS A 83 -9.76 -17.19 -6.12
N PRO A 84 -9.91 -18.44 -5.65
CA PRO A 84 -8.96 -19.49 -6.01
C PRO A 84 -8.88 -19.60 -7.54
N ALA A 85 -7.66 -19.64 -8.07
CA ALA A 85 -7.48 -19.84 -9.50
C ALA A 85 -7.81 -21.29 -9.90
N THR A 86 -8.47 -21.48 -11.05
CA THR A 86 -8.95 -22.81 -11.48
C THR A 86 -8.42 -23.28 -12.83
N GLY A 87 -7.74 -22.42 -13.58
CA GLY A 87 -7.25 -22.76 -14.92
C GLY A 87 -6.15 -21.83 -15.41
N THR A 88 -6.47 -20.98 -16.38
CA THR A 88 -5.51 -20.11 -17.09
C THR A 88 -5.73 -18.63 -16.82
N GLU A 89 -6.52 -18.31 -15.80
CA GLU A 89 -6.75 -16.93 -15.38
C GLU A 89 -5.42 -16.27 -14.99
N ASP A 90 -5.32 -14.98 -15.28
CA ASP A 90 -4.30 -14.16 -14.64
C ASP A 90 -4.47 -14.24 -13.13
N ARG A 91 -3.36 -14.46 -12.41
CA ARG A 91 -3.40 -14.79 -10.98
C ARG A 91 -2.13 -14.41 -10.25
N VAL A 92 -2.27 -14.16 -8.97
CA VAL A 92 -1.16 -14.10 -8.02
C VAL A 92 -0.89 -15.50 -7.45
N VAL A 93 0.38 -15.88 -7.32
CA VAL A 93 0.79 -17.12 -6.66
C VAL A 93 1.64 -16.76 -5.48
N PHE A 94 1.18 -17.08 -4.28
CA PHE A 94 1.96 -16.83 -3.07
C PHE A 94 3.03 -17.90 -2.94
N VAL A 95 4.29 -17.48 -2.85
CA VAL A 95 5.45 -18.37 -2.80
C VAL A 95 6.31 -18.04 -1.58
N LEU A 96 6.73 -19.07 -0.85
CA LEU A 96 7.62 -18.90 0.30
C LEU A 96 9.07 -18.76 -0.19
N THR A 97 9.66 -17.58 -0.04
CA THR A 97 11.05 -17.28 -0.44
C THR A 97 11.84 -16.64 0.71
N ALA A 98 13.02 -16.10 0.41
CA ALA A 98 13.81 -15.31 1.37
C ALA A 98 13.35 -13.85 1.46
N SER A 99 12.53 -13.37 0.53
CA SER A 99 12.16 -11.96 0.37
C SER A 99 10.67 -11.71 0.64
N CYS A 100 10.30 -10.44 0.69
CA CYS A 100 8.92 -9.96 0.55
C CYS A 100 8.94 -9.06 -0.66
N LYS A 101 8.25 -9.45 -1.73
CA LYS A 101 8.20 -8.65 -2.95
C LYS A 101 7.05 -9.04 -3.85
N SER A 102 6.63 -8.09 -4.68
CA SER A 102 5.50 -8.25 -5.57
C SER A 102 5.65 -7.38 -6.82
N PHE A 103 4.92 -7.75 -7.86
CA PHE A 103 4.79 -6.90 -9.04
C PHE A 103 3.78 -5.78 -8.78
N ILE A 104 3.92 -4.67 -9.51
CA ILE A 104 2.90 -3.60 -9.48
C ILE A 104 1.75 -3.90 -10.43
N GLY A 105 0.56 -4.06 -9.87
CA GLY A 105 -0.66 -4.31 -10.60
C GLY A 105 -0.66 -5.67 -11.30
N ARG A 106 -1.67 -5.88 -12.15
CA ARG A 106 -1.74 -7.03 -13.05
C ARG A 106 -0.78 -6.84 -14.21
N HIS A 107 0.13 -7.79 -14.42
CA HIS A 107 1.01 -7.81 -15.61
C HIS A 107 0.68 -8.94 -16.60
N GLY A 108 -0.33 -9.76 -16.29
CA GLY A 108 -0.83 -10.85 -17.14
C GLY A 108 -0.17 -12.19 -16.84
N GLY A 109 -0.93 -13.28 -17.02
CA GLY A 109 -0.52 -14.64 -16.68
C GLY A 109 -0.37 -14.87 -15.17
N MET A 110 0.51 -15.80 -14.82
CA MET A 110 0.90 -16.06 -13.44
C MET A 110 1.92 -15.00 -12.99
N GLN A 111 1.69 -14.38 -11.83
CA GLN A 111 2.65 -13.49 -11.18
C GLN A 111 2.84 -13.89 -9.72
N GLU A 112 4.07 -13.84 -9.22
CA GLU A 112 4.38 -14.25 -7.86
C GLU A 112 4.17 -13.09 -6.87
N ILE A 113 3.67 -13.43 -5.69
CA ILE A 113 3.83 -12.63 -4.48
C ILE A 113 4.77 -13.43 -3.58
N GLU A 114 5.99 -12.94 -3.43
CA GLU A 114 6.99 -13.56 -2.57
C GLU A 114 6.74 -13.14 -1.12
N VAL A 115 6.69 -14.12 -0.23
CA VAL A 115 6.57 -13.91 1.21
C VAL A 115 7.63 -14.73 1.93
N ASN A 116 8.15 -14.22 3.04
CA ASN A 116 9.01 -14.97 3.94
C ASN A 116 8.36 -15.13 5.34
N THR A 117 9.01 -15.87 6.23
CA THR A 117 8.48 -16.15 7.57
C THR A 117 8.40 -14.92 8.49
N LYS A 118 9.07 -13.81 8.15
CA LYS A 118 8.91 -12.53 8.86
C LYS A 118 7.70 -11.77 8.32
N CYS A 119 7.51 -11.72 7.00
CA CYS A 119 6.35 -11.11 6.32
C CYS A 119 5.05 -11.67 6.87
N LEU A 120 5.01 -12.99 6.95
CA LEU A 120 3.82 -13.74 7.34
C LEU A 120 3.38 -13.50 8.80
N LYS A 121 4.26 -12.94 9.64
CA LYS A 121 3.94 -12.61 11.04
C LYS A 121 3.14 -11.31 11.18
N GLU A 122 3.18 -10.44 10.19
CA GLU A 122 2.55 -9.12 10.24
C GLU A 122 1.50 -9.02 9.13
N LEU A 123 0.23 -8.83 9.53
CA LEU A 123 -0.89 -8.67 8.60
C LEU A 123 -0.60 -7.56 7.56
N GLY A 124 -0.03 -6.44 8.01
CA GLY A 124 0.30 -5.31 7.15
C GLY A 124 1.40 -5.60 6.15
N SER A 125 2.39 -6.45 6.44
CA SER A 125 3.43 -6.82 5.47
C SER A 125 2.84 -7.64 4.31
N ILE A 126 2.00 -8.62 4.61
CA ILE A 126 1.32 -9.35 3.52
C ILE A 126 0.35 -8.42 2.77
N ALA A 127 -0.37 -7.55 3.50
CA ALA A 127 -1.28 -6.59 2.89
C ALA A 127 -0.56 -5.57 1.99
N HIS A 128 0.68 -5.20 2.33
CA HIS A 128 1.57 -4.35 1.54
C HIS A 128 1.90 -5.00 0.19
N GLU A 129 2.33 -6.26 0.20
CA GLU A 129 2.62 -7.00 -1.04
C GLU A 129 1.38 -7.20 -1.92
N ILE A 130 0.23 -7.43 -1.30
CA ILE A 130 -1.06 -7.44 -1.99
C ILE A 130 -1.39 -6.03 -2.53
N GLY A 131 -1.02 -4.97 -1.83
CA GLY A 131 -1.14 -3.59 -2.27
C GLY A 131 -0.36 -3.33 -3.56
N HIS A 132 0.91 -3.76 -3.62
CA HIS A 132 1.69 -3.75 -4.86
C HIS A 132 0.95 -4.49 -5.98
N ALA A 133 0.52 -5.74 -5.73
CA ALA A 133 -0.22 -6.53 -6.72
C ALA A 133 -1.53 -5.85 -7.16
N ALA A 134 -2.19 -5.11 -6.27
CA ALA A 134 -3.39 -4.33 -6.56
C ALA A 134 -3.10 -3.05 -7.35
N GLY A 135 -1.84 -2.63 -7.45
CA GLY A 135 -1.38 -1.50 -8.25
C GLY A 135 -0.85 -0.32 -7.45
N PHE A 136 -0.47 -0.51 -6.19
CA PHE A 136 0.08 0.55 -5.33
C PHE A 136 1.59 0.63 -5.47
N TYR A 137 2.08 1.86 -5.50
CA TYR A 137 3.49 2.19 -5.34
C TYR A 137 3.74 2.61 -3.89
N HIS A 138 5.01 2.84 -3.55
CA HIS A 138 5.35 3.36 -2.24
C HIS A 138 4.91 4.81 -2.03
N GLU A 139 4.48 5.11 -0.80
CA GLU A 139 4.05 6.45 -0.42
C GLU A 139 5.24 7.43 -0.38
N HIS A 140 6.40 6.98 0.13
CA HIS A 140 7.59 7.85 0.27
C HIS A 140 8.24 8.22 -1.06
N SER A 141 7.87 7.55 -2.15
CA SER A 141 8.36 7.87 -3.50
C SER A 141 7.44 8.82 -4.26
N ARG A 142 6.34 9.30 -3.66
CA ARG A 142 5.44 10.28 -4.29
C ARG A 142 6.18 11.56 -4.68
N PRO A 143 5.78 12.24 -5.78
CA PRO A 143 6.42 13.48 -6.21
C PRO A 143 6.38 14.61 -5.15
N ASP A 144 5.30 14.66 -4.36
CA ASP A 144 5.06 15.64 -3.30
C ASP A 144 5.69 15.29 -1.94
N ARG A 145 6.36 14.14 -1.81
CA ARG A 145 6.87 13.62 -0.53
C ARG A 145 7.76 14.59 0.25
N ASP A 146 8.54 15.42 -0.44
CA ASP A 146 9.43 16.41 0.18
C ASP A 146 8.66 17.56 0.89
N ASN A 147 7.33 17.64 0.78
CA ASN A 147 6.48 18.52 1.59
C ASN A 147 6.11 17.89 2.95
N HIS A 148 6.27 16.57 3.10
CA HIS A 148 5.74 15.79 4.23
C HIS A 148 6.84 15.07 5.01
N ILE A 149 7.92 14.67 4.35
CA ILE A 149 9.05 13.96 4.94
C ILE A 149 10.39 14.58 4.51
N ASP A 150 11.42 14.36 5.32
CA ASP A 150 12.82 14.64 5.02
C ASP A 150 13.58 13.32 4.82
N VAL A 151 14.32 13.20 3.72
CA VAL A 151 15.19 12.05 3.43
C VAL A 151 16.63 12.37 3.82
N ARG A 152 17.15 11.64 4.82
CA ARG A 152 18.53 11.78 5.31
C ARG A 152 19.47 10.88 4.54
N MET A 153 19.78 11.26 3.30
CA MET A 153 20.65 10.47 2.40
C MET A 153 22.02 10.12 3.02
N THR A 154 22.55 10.95 3.92
CA THR A 154 23.82 10.67 4.62
C THR A 154 23.76 9.44 5.54
N ASN A 155 22.56 9.01 5.92
CA ASN A 155 22.32 7.86 6.79
C ASN A 155 21.94 6.59 6.01
N VAL A 156 21.69 6.71 4.70
CA VAL A 156 21.33 5.60 3.83
C VAL A 156 22.55 4.69 3.59
N GLN A 157 22.32 3.39 3.51
CA GLN A 157 23.32 2.39 3.12
C GLN A 157 23.85 2.68 1.72
N GLN A 158 25.17 2.59 1.54
CA GLN A 158 25.78 2.76 0.24
C GLN A 158 25.20 1.77 -0.78
N GLY A 159 24.74 2.28 -1.92
CA GLY A 159 24.10 1.50 -2.99
C GLY A 159 22.58 1.36 -2.85
N ARG A 160 21.96 1.92 -1.80
CA ARG A 160 20.50 1.94 -1.58
C ARG A 160 19.87 3.31 -1.77
N GLU A 161 20.63 4.29 -2.26
CA GLU A 161 20.15 5.66 -2.47
C GLU A 161 18.99 5.71 -3.48
N ILE A 162 19.01 4.82 -4.48
CA ILE A 162 17.97 4.71 -5.51
C ILE A 162 16.61 4.27 -4.95
N ASP A 163 16.56 3.58 -3.80
CA ASP A 163 15.31 3.17 -3.14
C ASP A 163 14.53 4.36 -2.55
N PHE A 164 15.16 5.54 -2.54
CA PHE A 164 14.57 6.80 -2.10
C PHE A 164 14.31 7.76 -3.27
N ASP A 165 14.49 7.36 -4.53
CA ASP A 165 14.17 8.23 -5.65
C ASP A 165 12.67 8.52 -5.71
N LYS A 166 12.31 9.76 -6.08
CA LYS A 166 10.91 10.13 -6.31
C LYS A 166 10.47 9.68 -7.69
N TYR A 167 9.18 9.41 -7.82
CA TYR A 167 8.54 9.29 -9.12
C TYR A 167 8.45 10.64 -9.85
N GLY A 168 8.37 10.62 -11.18
CA GLY A 168 8.49 11.81 -12.03
C GLY A 168 7.43 12.91 -11.81
N ASP A 169 7.88 14.16 -11.84
CA ASP A 169 7.18 15.37 -11.35
C ASP A 169 6.09 15.99 -12.26
N LYS A 170 5.38 15.24 -13.11
CA LYS A 170 4.35 15.86 -13.97
C LYS A 170 2.96 15.33 -13.68
N VAL A 171 2.14 16.21 -13.10
CA VAL A 171 0.74 16.04 -12.66
C VAL A 171 0.61 15.47 -11.24
N VAL A 172 0.88 16.32 -10.25
CA VAL A 172 0.26 16.20 -8.93
C VAL A 172 -1.22 16.53 -9.11
N ASN A 173 -2.05 15.51 -8.94
CA ASN A 173 -3.36 15.61 -8.34
C ASN A 173 -3.53 14.27 -7.67
N ASP A 174 -2.76 14.08 -6.61
CA ASP A 174 -2.90 12.91 -5.77
C ASP A 174 -4.32 12.95 -5.23
N ILE A 175 -5.06 11.90 -5.59
CA ILE A 175 -6.49 11.76 -5.28
C ILE A 175 -6.71 11.94 -3.77
N GLU A 176 -5.69 11.57 -2.98
CA GLU A 176 -5.63 11.70 -1.53
C GLU A 176 -4.44 12.52 -1.02
N PRO A 177 -4.57 13.13 0.18
CA PRO A 177 -3.45 13.67 0.94
C PRO A 177 -2.31 12.64 1.11
N TYR A 178 -1.10 13.13 1.37
CA TYR A 178 0.03 12.28 1.72
C TYR A 178 -0.25 11.51 3.01
N ASP A 179 -0.07 10.19 2.97
CA ASP A 179 -0.42 9.31 4.08
C ASP A 179 0.81 8.73 4.78
N VAL A 180 1.28 9.44 5.82
CA VAL A 180 2.39 8.99 6.67
C VAL A 180 2.14 7.63 7.36
N SER A 181 0.87 7.24 7.48
CA SER A 181 0.43 5.99 8.12
C SER A 181 0.17 4.86 7.11
N SER A 182 0.37 5.13 5.83
CA SER A 182 0.16 4.14 4.77
C SER A 182 0.99 2.89 5.04
N VAL A 183 0.38 1.72 4.82
CA VAL A 183 1.12 0.45 4.85
C VAL A 183 2.19 0.43 3.75
N MET A 184 2.05 1.27 2.71
CA MET A 184 3.00 1.46 1.61
C MET A 184 4.09 2.50 1.93
N HIS A 185 4.16 3.01 3.17
CA HIS A 185 5.21 3.94 3.57
C HIS A 185 6.40 3.19 4.20
N TYR A 186 7.63 3.61 3.88
CA TYR A 186 8.83 3.15 4.58
C TYR A 186 8.92 3.65 6.02
N GLY A 187 9.55 2.87 6.89
CA GLY A 187 9.81 3.27 8.27
C GLY A 187 11.02 4.19 8.43
N LEU A 188 11.15 4.76 9.63
CA LEU A 188 12.18 5.75 9.97
C LEU A 188 13.61 5.28 9.66
N THR A 189 13.91 3.99 9.85
CA THR A 189 15.27 3.44 9.74
C THR A 189 15.49 2.57 8.50
N PHE A 190 14.56 2.57 7.55
CA PHE A 190 14.65 1.74 6.35
C PHE A 190 15.96 2.02 5.60
N PHE A 191 16.72 0.98 5.29
CA PHE A 191 18.06 1.08 4.67
C PHE A 191 19.06 2.00 5.39
N SER A 192 18.91 2.17 6.70
CA SER A 192 19.89 2.87 7.54
C SER A 192 21.21 2.09 7.61
N LYS A 193 22.33 2.78 7.41
CA LYS A 193 23.68 2.20 7.38
C LYS A 193 24.12 1.58 8.71
N ASP A 194 23.58 2.06 9.82
CA ASP A 194 23.84 1.55 11.17
C ASP A 194 22.61 0.87 11.80
N LYS A 195 21.50 0.77 11.05
CA LYS A 195 20.20 0.21 11.48
C LYS A 195 19.53 0.96 12.64
N VAL A 196 20.02 2.15 13.00
CA VAL A 196 19.54 2.93 14.15
C VAL A 196 19.21 4.37 13.73
N SER A 197 20.08 5.00 12.96
CA SER A 197 19.92 6.35 12.45
C SER A 197 18.72 6.44 11.51
N HIS A 198 17.91 7.49 11.65
CA HIS A 198 16.79 7.71 10.75
C HIS A 198 17.28 8.04 9.34
N THR A 199 16.71 7.39 8.34
CA THR A 199 16.81 7.72 6.92
C THR A 199 15.62 8.55 6.47
N LEU A 200 14.48 8.43 7.16
CA LEU A 200 13.25 9.20 6.92
C LEU A 200 12.76 9.81 8.23
N ASP A 201 12.33 11.07 8.17
CA ASP A 201 11.60 11.73 9.24
C ASP A 201 10.40 12.48 8.66
N PRO A 202 9.22 12.45 9.30
CA PRO A 202 8.14 13.37 8.94
C PRO A 202 8.48 14.79 9.37
N LYS A 203 7.98 15.78 8.62
CA LYS A 203 8.14 17.19 8.98
C LYS A 203 7.40 17.58 10.26
N ASP A 204 6.28 16.92 10.56
CA ASP A 204 5.65 16.98 11.89
C ASP A 204 6.13 15.77 12.71
N GLU A 205 7.01 16.02 13.68
CA GLU A 205 7.59 14.98 14.55
C GLU A 205 6.52 14.16 15.29
N LYS A 206 5.32 14.71 15.52
CA LYS A 206 4.20 13.98 16.15
C LYS A 206 3.74 12.80 15.30
N LEU A 207 4.10 12.78 14.01
CA LEU A 207 3.74 11.73 13.08
C LEU A 207 4.75 10.58 13.03
N GLN A 208 5.93 10.71 13.68
CA GLN A 208 7.01 9.72 13.60
C GLN A 208 6.56 8.28 13.91
N MET A 209 5.65 8.11 14.87
CA MET A 209 5.20 6.78 15.29
C MET A 209 4.32 6.04 14.27
N TRP A 210 3.87 6.72 13.21
CA TRP A 210 2.99 6.14 12.19
C TRP A 210 3.73 5.65 10.95
N LEU A 211 4.96 6.14 10.73
CA LEU A 211 5.77 5.75 9.57
C LEU A 211 6.18 4.29 9.66
N GLY A 212 6.04 3.58 8.55
CA GLY A 212 6.48 2.19 8.43
C GLY A 212 5.64 1.20 9.23
N GLN A 213 4.44 1.57 9.65
CA GLN A 213 3.54 0.63 10.32
C GLN A 213 3.24 -0.57 9.40
N ARG A 214 3.15 -1.76 10.01
CA ARG A 214 2.78 -3.03 9.33
C ARG A 214 1.62 -3.72 10.04
N LYS A 215 0.74 -2.94 10.66
CA LYS A 215 -0.43 -3.45 11.39
C LYS A 215 -1.59 -3.75 10.45
N ALA A 216 -1.94 -2.81 9.57
CA ALA A 216 -3.09 -2.91 8.67
C ALA A 216 -3.04 -1.82 7.58
N LEU A 217 -3.94 -1.90 6.60
CA LEU A 217 -4.22 -0.78 5.68
C LEU A 217 -4.67 0.46 6.47
N SER A 218 -4.18 1.64 6.08
CA SER A 218 -4.67 2.91 6.61
C SER A 218 -6.04 3.28 6.01
N PHE A 219 -6.70 4.30 6.57
CA PHE A 219 -7.91 4.86 5.99
C PHE A 219 -7.71 5.31 4.53
N LEU A 220 -6.58 5.96 4.22
CA LEU A 220 -6.29 6.49 2.88
C LEU A 220 -5.80 5.41 1.90
N ASP A 221 -5.20 4.31 2.37
CA ASP A 221 -4.92 3.13 1.54
C ASP A 221 -6.23 2.52 1.03
N VAL A 222 -7.18 2.31 1.94
CA VAL A 222 -8.50 1.77 1.61
C VAL A 222 -9.28 2.73 0.69
N LYS A 223 -9.24 4.04 0.97
CA LYS A 223 -9.90 5.04 0.11
C LYS A 223 -9.34 5.02 -1.30
N THR A 224 -8.01 5.10 -1.42
CA THR A 224 -7.30 5.03 -2.70
C THR A 224 -7.69 3.77 -3.47
N ALA A 225 -7.77 2.62 -2.81
CA ALA A 225 -8.15 1.36 -3.45
C ALA A 225 -9.60 1.39 -3.96
N ASN A 226 -10.51 1.93 -3.16
CA ASN A 226 -11.91 2.00 -3.53
C ASN A 226 -12.16 2.94 -4.71
N GLU A 227 -11.42 4.03 -4.80
CA GLU A 227 -11.48 4.94 -5.95
C GLU A 227 -10.80 4.35 -7.18
N LEU A 228 -9.63 3.73 -7.00
CA LEU A 228 -8.87 3.07 -8.07
C LEU A 228 -9.70 1.99 -8.77
N TYR A 229 -10.44 1.18 -8.00
CA TYR A 229 -11.30 0.11 -8.51
C TYR A 229 -12.76 0.54 -8.69
N ASN A 230 -13.07 1.83 -8.53
CA ASN A 230 -14.39 2.42 -8.68
C ASN A 230 -15.50 1.65 -7.94
N CYS A 231 -15.24 1.34 -6.67
CA CYS A 231 -16.09 0.49 -5.84
C CYS A 231 -17.49 1.08 -5.61
N ALA A 232 -17.61 2.40 -5.65
CA ALA A 232 -18.88 3.11 -5.53
C ALA A 232 -19.78 3.01 -6.77
N LYS A 233 -19.28 2.52 -7.93
CA LYS A 233 -20.03 2.47 -9.20
C LYS A 233 -21.37 1.73 -9.10
N LYS A 234 -21.46 0.70 -8.26
CA LYS A 234 -22.68 -0.10 -8.05
C LYS A 234 -23.69 0.56 -7.10
N CYS A 235 -23.29 1.62 -6.41
CA CYS A 235 -24.11 2.25 -5.39
C CYS A 235 -25.16 3.14 -6.03
N SER A 236 -26.41 2.75 -5.88
CA SER A 236 -27.58 3.47 -6.41
C SER A 236 -28.13 4.38 -5.32
N GLY A 237 -27.52 5.54 -5.10
CA GLY A 237 -27.96 6.48 -4.08
C GLY A 237 -27.19 7.81 -4.08
N SER A 238 -27.83 8.86 -3.57
CA SER A 238 -27.24 10.21 -3.42
C SER A 238 -26.53 10.41 -2.09
N THR A 239 -25.99 9.34 -1.48
CA THR A 239 -25.29 9.45 -0.20
C THR A 239 -24.03 10.30 -0.40
N ILE A 240 -23.99 11.48 0.22
CA ILE A 240 -22.84 12.37 0.20
C ILE A 240 -22.11 12.20 1.53
N CYS A 241 -20.90 11.64 1.48
CA CYS A 241 -20.03 11.56 2.65
C CYS A 241 -19.35 12.91 2.88
N LYS A 242 -19.47 13.44 4.08
CA LYS A 242 -18.88 14.72 4.50
C LYS A 242 -17.50 14.50 5.11
N ASN A 243 -16.82 15.60 5.41
CA ASN A 243 -15.57 15.62 6.17
C ASN A 243 -14.51 14.65 5.62
N LYS A 244 -14.46 14.52 4.28
CA LYS A 244 -13.53 13.66 3.54
C LYS A 244 -13.75 12.16 3.73
N GLY A 245 -14.88 11.75 4.29
CA GLY A 245 -15.39 10.40 4.12
C GLY A 245 -15.69 10.09 2.66
N TYR A 246 -15.82 8.81 2.34
CA TYR A 246 -16.10 8.32 0.99
C TYR A 246 -17.09 7.17 1.00
N ILE A 247 -17.72 6.90 -0.15
CA ILE A 247 -18.64 5.76 -0.28
C ILE A 247 -17.81 4.48 -0.40
N GLY A 248 -17.88 3.64 0.61
CA GLY A 248 -17.20 2.34 0.64
C GLY A 248 -17.89 1.27 -0.22
N PRO A 249 -17.34 0.04 -0.23
CA PRO A 249 -17.80 -1.04 -1.09
C PRO A 249 -19.21 -1.58 -0.75
N ASN A 250 -19.72 -1.21 0.43
CA ASN A 250 -21.05 -1.57 0.93
C ASN A 250 -22.07 -0.44 0.74
N CYS A 251 -21.74 0.59 -0.04
CA CYS A 251 -22.59 1.75 -0.29
C CYS A 251 -22.97 2.58 0.94
N ALA A 252 -22.13 2.50 1.98
CA ALA A 252 -22.17 3.33 3.18
C ALA A 252 -20.94 4.24 3.22
N CYS A 253 -21.03 5.36 3.95
CA CYS A 253 -19.87 6.21 4.16
C CYS A 253 -18.85 5.52 5.07
N VAL A 254 -17.60 5.54 4.66
CA VAL A 254 -16.45 5.21 5.49
C VAL A 254 -15.86 6.53 5.96
N CYS A 255 -15.74 6.68 7.27
CA CYS A 255 -15.40 7.94 7.92
C CYS A 255 -13.94 7.96 8.37
N PRO A 256 -13.26 9.11 8.25
CA PRO A 256 -11.94 9.27 8.83
C PRO A 256 -11.98 9.09 10.35
N ASP A 257 -10.84 8.74 10.94
CA ASP A 257 -10.71 8.53 12.39
C ASP A 257 -11.28 9.71 13.20
N GLY A 258 -12.04 9.37 14.25
CA GLY A 258 -12.73 10.33 15.12
C GLY A 258 -14.07 10.84 14.59
N LEU A 259 -14.47 10.45 13.39
CA LEU A 259 -15.78 10.75 12.80
C LEU A 259 -16.61 9.49 12.59
N THR A 260 -17.92 9.63 12.71
CA THR A 260 -18.88 8.54 12.60
C THR A 260 -20.22 9.03 12.05
N GLY A 261 -21.24 8.17 12.13
CA GLY A 261 -22.58 8.45 11.64
C GLY A 261 -22.73 8.11 10.15
N ARG A 262 -23.92 8.38 9.63
CA ARG A 262 -24.31 7.94 8.28
C ARG A 262 -23.55 8.66 7.15
N ASP A 263 -23.14 9.90 7.40
CA ASP A 263 -22.48 10.79 6.42
C ASP A 263 -21.15 11.36 6.95
N CYS A 264 -20.60 10.80 8.03
CA CYS A 264 -19.37 11.27 8.69
C CYS A 264 -19.45 12.68 9.30
N SER A 265 -20.67 13.15 9.65
CA SER A 265 -20.85 14.43 10.35
C SER A 265 -20.80 14.34 11.87
N GLU A 266 -20.86 13.15 12.45
CA GLU A 266 -20.87 12.95 13.90
C GLU A 266 -19.45 12.73 14.42
N VAL A 267 -19.16 13.19 15.63
CA VAL A 267 -17.90 12.91 16.33
C VAL A 267 -18.09 11.67 17.20
N GLU A 268 -17.12 10.76 17.17
CA GLU A 268 -17.16 9.55 18.00
C GLU A 268 -17.27 9.89 19.50
N LYS A 269 -18.21 9.27 20.22
CA LYS A 269 -18.40 9.51 21.66
C LYS A 269 -17.29 8.83 22.46
N GLY A 270 -16.26 9.60 22.83
CA GLY A 270 -15.12 9.14 23.63
C GLY A 270 -13.89 10.05 23.54
N THR A 271 -13.84 10.97 22.57
CA THR A 271 -12.73 11.91 22.32
C THR A 271 -12.83 13.24 23.10
N THR A 272 -13.61 13.30 24.19
CA THR A 272 -13.68 14.48 25.05
C THR A 272 -12.34 14.74 25.73
N GLY A 273 -11.48 15.54 25.10
CA GLY A 273 -10.18 15.97 25.62
C GLY A 273 -9.11 16.23 24.56
N ILE A 274 -9.29 15.76 23.32
CA ILE A 274 -8.34 16.04 22.23
C ILE A 274 -9.02 16.99 21.27
N ASN A 275 -8.46 18.20 21.10
CA ASN A 275 -8.80 19.07 19.98
C ASN A 275 -8.67 18.25 18.69
N ILE A 276 -9.79 17.84 18.11
CA ILE A 276 -9.85 17.22 16.78
C ILE A 276 -9.61 18.35 15.79
N SER A 277 -8.33 18.74 15.65
CA SER A 277 -7.85 19.10 14.33
C SER A 277 -8.08 17.84 13.50
N VAL A 278 -8.88 17.96 12.45
CA VAL A 278 -8.98 16.95 11.40
C VAL A 278 -7.59 16.88 10.78
N ARG A 279 -6.71 16.06 11.35
CA ARG A 279 -5.27 16.04 11.03
C ARG A 279 -5.10 15.44 9.64
N HIS A 280 -4.58 16.28 8.76
CA HIS A 280 -4.29 16.03 7.36
C HIS A 280 -2.83 16.37 7.14
#